data_AF-A0A2N2HBL7-F1
#
_entry.id   AF-A0A2N2HBL7-F1
#
_cell.length_a   1.000
_cell.length_b   1.000
_cell.length_c   1.000
_cell.angle_alpha   90.00
_cell.angle_beta   90.00
_cell.angle_gamma   90.00
#
_symmetry.space_group_name_H-M   'P 1'
#
loop_
_entity.id
_entity.type
_entity.pdbx_description
1 polymer ?
#
loop_
_entity_poly.entity_id
_entity_poly.type
_entity_poly.pdbx_seq_one_letter_code
_entity_poly.pdbx_strand_id
1 'polypeptide(L)'
;MSIISRASLSTPTFLRFSQGFMRKNVLSLLAVVLTLPIAAQAKPADGAEENGAKAIAFLIEEVEASHLTFIRNGKTHSSEEAANHIHRKYEHFKSQIRTPEDFIRLCASKSLISGEPYLVVTPQGTVTVESWLRHILMEYRAR
;
A
#
# COMPACT_ATOMS: atom_id res chain seq x y z
N MET A 1 -25.07 -6.96 53.49
CA MET A 1 -24.96 -7.84 54.67
C MET A 1 -25.51 -9.18 54.26
N SER A 2 -24.78 -10.27 54.53
CA SER A 2 -25.32 -11.62 54.59
C SER A 2 -25.65 -12.31 53.24
N ILE A 3 -25.22 -13.53 52.89
CA ILE A 3 -24.32 -14.54 53.50
C ILE A 3 -24.01 -15.55 52.37
N ILE A 4 -22.74 -15.95 52.25
CA ILE A 4 -22.26 -17.33 52.05
C ILE A 4 -22.91 -18.22 50.97
N SER A 5 -22.08 -18.75 50.07
CA SER A 5 -21.76 -20.19 50.05
C SER A 5 -20.61 -20.46 49.09
N ARG A 6 -19.42 -20.79 49.60
CA ARG A 6 -18.91 -22.17 49.77
C ARG A 6 -18.89 -22.92 48.44
N ALA A 7 -17.69 -23.16 47.92
CA ALA A 7 -16.96 -24.43 48.10
C ALA A 7 -17.57 -25.53 47.22
N SER A 8 -16.86 -26.45 46.62
CA SER A 8 -15.51 -26.95 46.76
C SER A 8 -15.21 -27.66 45.46
N LEU A 9 -13.94 -27.68 45.09
CA LEU A 9 -13.40 -28.50 44.03
C LEU A 9 -13.79 -29.97 44.21
N SER A 10 -14.09 -30.64 43.10
CA SER A 10 -13.76 -32.04 42.89
C SER A 10 -13.35 -32.21 41.43
N THR A 11 -12.07 -32.49 41.27
CA THR A 11 -11.34 -32.81 40.05
C THR A 11 -11.62 -34.28 39.67
N PRO A 12 -10.92 -34.89 38.69
CA PRO A 12 -11.48 -35.10 37.36
C PRO A 12 -11.42 -36.59 36.97
N THR A 13 -11.64 -36.86 35.68
CA THR A 13 -10.97 -37.93 34.91
C THR A 13 -11.52 -39.35 35.10
N PHE A 14 -12.06 -39.94 34.03
CA PHE A 14 -11.33 -40.87 33.16
C PHE A 14 -12.30 -41.61 32.22
N LEU A 15 -11.89 -41.67 30.94
CA LEU A 15 -12.05 -42.77 29.96
C LEU A 15 -13.48 -43.31 29.69
N ARG A 16 -14.10 -43.04 28.53
CA ARG A 16 -13.88 -43.60 27.17
C ARG A 16 -14.24 -45.09 27.04
N PHE A 17 -15.03 -45.39 26.00
CA PHE A 17 -15.60 -46.66 25.45
C PHE A 17 -17.13 -46.71 25.65
N SER A 18 -17.98 -46.99 24.66
CA SER A 18 -17.85 -47.76 23.42
C SER A 18 -18.81 -47.25 22.34
N GLN A 19 -18.39 -47.35 21.08
CA GLN A 19 -19.28 -47.33 19.92
C GLN A 19 -20.23 -48.54 19.91
N GLY A 20 -21.39 -48.34 19.26
CA GLY A 20 -21.97 -49.35 18.38
C GLY A 20 -23.44 -49.65 18.62
N PHE A 21 -24.35 -49.09 17.82
CA PHE A 21 -25.21 -49.89 16.94
C PHE A 21 -25.98 -48.98 15.97
N MET A 22 -25.64 -49.10 14.69
CA MET A 22 -26.39 -48.54 13.56
C MET A 22 -27.83 -49.07 13.54
N ARG A 23 -28.81 -48.18 13.42
CA ARG A 23 -30.10 -48.49 12.76
C ARG A 23 -30.22 -47.63 11.51
N LYS A 24 -30.28 -48.34 10.39
CA LYS A 24 -30.38 -47.89 9.02
C LYS A 24 -31.74 -47.20 8.81
N ASN A 25 -31.73 -45.90 8.50
CA ASN A 25 -32.86 -45.24 7.82
C ASN A 25 -32.34 -44.63 6.51
N VAL A 26 -33.18 -44.78 5.50
CA VAL A 26 -32.84 -44.96 4.09
C VAL A 26 -33.22 -43.68 3.33
N LEU A 27 -32.32 -43.26 2.41
CA LEU A 27 -32.45 -42.36 1.26
C LEU A 27 -33.55 -41.27 1.21
N SER A 28 -33.12 -40.01 1.02
CA SER A 28 -33.28 -39.24 -0.25
C SER A 28 -32.70 -37.82 -0.08
N LEU A 29 -31.56 -37.49 -0.72
CA LEU A 29 -31.43 -36.82 -2.02
C LEU A 29 -31.84 -35.33 -2.01
N LEU A 30 -30.87 -34.43 -1.82
CA LEU A 30 -30.43 -33.47 -2.86
C LEU A 30 -29.20 -32.68 -2.35
N ALA A 31 -28.06 -32.91 -2.99
CA ALA A 31 -26.87 -32.08 -2.84
C ALA A 31 -27.01 -30.84 -3.72
N VAL A 32 -26.90 -29.64 -3.15
CA VAL A 32 -26.26 -28.49 -3.80
C VAL A 32 -25.67 -27.60 -2.70
N VAL A 33 -24.39 -27.83 -2.40
CA VAL A 33 -23.53 -26.80 -1.83
C VAL A 33 -23.16 -25.89 -3.00
N LEU A 34 -23.64 -24.64 -3.00
CA LEU A 34 -23.09 -23.60 -3.85
C LEU A 34 -22.96 -22.31 -3.03
N THR A 35 -21.93 -22.28 -2.17
CA THR A 35 -21.41 -21.02 -1.65
C THR A 35 -20.72 -20.30 -2.81
N LEU A 36 -21.31 -19.23 -3.32
CA LEU A 36 -20.62 -18.30 -4.21
C LEU A 36 -20.07 -17.14 -3.38
N PRO A 37 -18.76 -17.08 -3.10
CA PRO A 37 -18.11 -15.79 -2.96
C PRO A 37 -17.97 -15.23 -4.39
N ILE A 38 -18.69 -14.16 -4.71
CA ILE A 38 -18.35 -13.35 -5.88
C ILE A 38 -17.00 -12.69 -5.54
N ALA A 39 -15.90 -13.35 -5.89
CA ALA A 39 -14.63 -12.67 -5.98
C ALA A 39 -14.76 -11.69 -7.14
N ALA A 40 -14.96 -10.41 -6.82
CA ALA A 40 -14.76 -9.31 -7.75
C ALA A 40 -13.28 -9.31 -8.15
N GLN A 41 -12.95 -10.09 -9.18
CA GLN A 41 -11.66 -10.04 -9.82
C GLN A 41 -11.63 -8.75 -10.64
N ALA A 42 -11.21 -7.65 -10.00
CA ALA A 42 -10.73 -6.48 -10.73
C ALA A 42 -9.49 -6.93 -11.50
N LYS A 43 -9.67 -7.32 -12.77
CA LYS A 43 -8.55 -7.42 -13.69
C LYS A 43 -7.87 -6.05 -13.69
N PRO A 44 -6.53 -5.96 -13.52
CA PRO A 44 -5.86 -4.73 -13.84
C PRO A 44 -6.21 -4.45 -15.30
N ALA A 45 -6.82 -3.29 -15.56
CA ALA A 45 -6.94 -2.81 -16.93
C ALA A 45 -5.51 -2.68 -17.41
N ASP A 46 -5.10 -3.42 -18.43
CA ASP A 46 -3.72 -3.37 -18.95
C ASP A 46 -3.33 -1.93 -19.35
N GLY A 47 -4.29 -1.04 -19.59
CA GLY A 47 -4.08 0.40 -19.78
C GLY A 47 -3.81 1.22 -18.51
N ALA A 48 -4.19 0.74 -17.31
CA ALA A 48 -3.90 1.43 -16.05
C ALA A 48 -2.41 1.37 -15.67
N GLU A 49 -1.74 0.26 -16.00
CA GLU A 49 -0.29 0.12 -15.82
C GLU A 49 0.49 0.96 -16.85
N GLU A 50 0.08 0.94 -18.11
CA GLU A 50 0.65 1.79 -19.17
C GLU A 50 0.54 3.29 -18.83
N ASN A 51 -0.63 3.72 -18.34
CA ASN A 51 -0.85 5.10 -17.89
C ASN A 51 0.00 5.46 -16.65
N GLY A 52 0.26 4.49 -15.76
CA GLY A 52 1.10 4.70 -14.58
C GLY A 52 2.57 4.96 -14.94
N ALA A 53 3.13 4.15 -15.84
CA ALA A 53 4.51 4.33 -16.30
C ALA A 53 4.72 5.67 -17.02
N LYS A 54 3.76 6.08 -17.86
CA LYS A 54 3.78 7.40 -18.52
C LYS A 54 3.69 8.54 -17.52
N ALA A 55 2.83 8.43 -16.51
CA ALA A 55 2.72 9.43 -15.45
C ALA A 55 4.02 9.57 -14.66
N ILE A 56 4.70 8.47 -14.33
CA ILE A 56 5.99 8.52 -13.63
C ILE A 56 7.07 9.19 -14.48
N ALA A 57 7.16 8.84 -15.77
CA ALA A 57 8.11 9.48 -16.69
C ALA A 57 7.86 11.00 -16.77
N PHE A 58 6.59 11.41 -16.92
CA PHE A 58 6.18 12.81 -16.90
C PHE A 58 6.59 13.52 -15.61
N LEU A 59 6.39 12.90 -14.44
CA LEU A 59 6.79 13.51 -13.16
C LEU A 59 8.30 13.72 -13.05
N ILE A 60 9.13 12.83 -13.61
CA ILE A 60 10.59 12.99 -13.60
C ILE A 60 10.99 14.14 -14.54
N GLU A 61 10.38 14.22 -15.71
CA GLU A 61 10.59 15.32 -16.67
C GLU A 61 10.20 16.68 -16.07
N GLU A 62 9.08 16.77 -15.36
CA GLU A 62 8.65 17.99 -14.66
C GLU A 62 9.64 18.41 -13.57
N VAL A 63 10.26 17.46 -12.85
CA VAL A 63 11.35 17.79 -11.92
C VAL A 63 12.51 18.43 -12.69
N GLU A 64 12.97 17.80 -13.76
CA GLU A 64 14.13 18.22 -14.56
C GLU A 64 13.92 19.60 -15.20
N ALA A 65 12.76 19.79 -15.84
CA ALA A 65 12.38 21.01 -16.56
C ALA A 65 11.94 22.18 -15.66
N SER A 66 11.71 21.94 -14.36
CA SER A 66 11.23 22.98 -13.45
C SER A 66 12.21 24.16 -13.27
N HIS A 67 13.52 23.92 -13.46
CA HIS A 67 14.59 24.86 -13.11
C HIS A 67 14.53 25.40 -11.67
N LEU A 68 13.80 24.71 -10.78
CA LEU A 68 13.66 25.09 -9.37
C LEU A 68 14.84 24.59 -8.54
N THR A 69 15.01 25.19 -7.36
CA THR A 69 16.00 24.71 -6.37
C THR A 69 15.37 23.66 -5.49
N PHE A 70 16.04 22.51 -5.38
CA PHE A 70 15.64 21.41 -4.51
C PHE A 70 16.53 21.38 -3.27
N ILE A 71 15.98 21.02 -2.12
CA ILE A 71 16.72 20.90 -0.86
C ILE A 71 16.60 19.47 -0.36
N ARG A 72 17.76 18.84 -0.11
CA ARG A 72 17.87 17.49 0.45
C ARG A 72 18.92 17.49 1.55
N ASN A 73 18.54 17.06 2.74
CA ASN A 73 19.42 16.99 3.91
C ASN A 73 20.13 18.34 4.19
N GLY A 74 19.38 19.43 4.11
CA GLY A 74 19.88 20.81 4.27
C GLY A 74 20.75 21.35 3.13
N LYS A 75 20.98 20.59 2.05
CA LYS A 75 21.79 21.03 0.90
C LYS A 75 20.93 21.33 -0.31
N THR A 76 21.28 22.39 -1.02
CA THR A 76 20.63 22.77 -2.28
C THR A 76 21.15 21.94 -3.44
N HIS A 77 20.26 21.67 -4.39
CA HIS A 77 20.48 20.89 -5.60
C HIS A 77 19.75 21.54 -6.77
N SER A 78 20.31 21.42 -7.97
CA SER A 78 19.62 21.83 -9.20
C SER A 78 18.45 20.90 -9.53
N SER A 79 17.57 21.33 -10.43
CA SER A 79 16.48 20.50 -10.96
C SER A 79 17.01 19.21 -11.62
N GLU A 80 18.09 19.30 -12.40
CA GLU A 80 18.77 18.16 -13.03
C GLU A 80 19.35 17.19 -11.99
N GLU A 81 19.99 17.69 -10.93
CA GLU A 81 20.52 16.85 -9.85
C GLU A 81 19.40 16.13 -9.09
N ALA A 82 18.29 16.84 -8.85
CA ALA A 82 17.12 16.29 -8.19
C ALA A 82 16.44 15.21 -9.05
N ALA A 83 16.24 15.46 -10.34
CA ALA A 83 15.69 14.49 -11.29
C ALA A 83 16.55 13.23 -11.36
N ASN A 84 17.87 13.40 -11.51
CA ASN A 84 18.83 12.29 -11.48
C ASN A 84 18.77 11.48 -10.18
N HIS A 85 18.64 12.16 -9.04
CA HIS A 85 18.49 11.50 -7.74
C HIS A 85 17.19 10.70 -7.63
N ILE A 86 16.07 11.28 -8.04
CA ILE A 86 14.76 10.62 -8.06
C ILE A 86 14.76 9.43 -9.02
N HIS A 87 15.34 9.58 -10.22
CA HIS A 87 15.45 8.53 -11.21
C HIS A 87 16.28 7.33 -10.70
N ARG A 88 17.42 7.57 -10.03
CA ARG A 88 18.18 6.48 -9.40
C ARG A 88 17.37 5.74 -8.34
N LYS A 89 16.58 6.44 -7.53
CA LYS A 89 15.68 5.80 -6.56
C LYS A 89 14.57 5.03 -7.27
N TYR A 90 14.03 5.56 -8.36
CA TYR A 90 13.01 4.88 -9.17
C TYR A 90 13.51 3.52 -9.65
N GLU A 91 14.70 3.47 -10.26
CA GLU A 91 15.29 2.21 -10.72
C GLU A 91 15.54 1.23 -9.56
N HIS A 92 15.89 1.71 -8.37
CA HIS A 92 16.05 0.87 -7.19
C HIS A 92 14.71 0.30 -6.64
N PHE A 93 13.65 1.12 -6.64
CA PHE A 93 12.34 0.76 -6.07
C PHE A 93 11.34 0.21 -7.10
N LYS A 94 11.74 0.05 -8.36
CA LYS A 94 10.86 -0.27 -9.50
C LYS A 94 9.92 -1.45 -9.25
N SER A 95 10.41 -2.53 -8.63
CA SER A 95 9.61 -3.73 -8.31
C SER A 95 8.54 -3.52 -7.22
N GLN A 96 8.71 -2.48 -6.40
CA GLN A 96 7.82 -2.10 -5.30
C GLN A 96 6.79 -1.05 -5.71
N ILE A 97 6.99 -0.38 -6.86
CA ILE A 97 6.13 0.69 -7.33
C ILE A 97 4.98 0.08 -8.14
N ARG A 98 3.74 0.30 -7.68
CA ARG A 98 2.52 -0.14 -8.38
C ARG A 98 1.72 1.03 -8.92
N THR A 99 1.95 2.22 -8.39
CA THR A 99 1.23 3.45 -8.73
C THR A 99 2.18 4.65 -8.80
N PRO A 100 1.82 5.74 -9.51
CA PRO A 100 2.56 7.00 -9.45
C PRO A 100 2.69 7.54 -8.01
N GLU A 101 1.70 7.29 -7.15
CA GLU A 101 1.75 7.64 -5.73
C GLU A 101 2.82 6.85 -4.97
N ASP A 102 3.02 5.57 -5.29
CA ASP A 102 4.13 4.79 -4.74
C ASP A 102 5.47 5.34 -5.19
N PHE A 103 5.58 5.76 -6.45
CA PHE A 103 6.79 6.44 -6.94
C PHE A 103 7.08 7.71 -6.13
N ILE A 104 6.09 8.60 -5.96
CA ILE A 104 6.27 9.84 -5.19
C ILE A 104 6.71 9.50 -3.75
N ARG A 105 6.00 8.57 -3.10
CA ARG A 105 6.27 8.17 -1.72
C ARG A 105 7.64 7.52 -1.54
N LEU A 106 8.04 6.60 -2.41
CA LEU A 106 9.29 5.84 -2.28
C LEU A 106 10.50 6.62 -2.80
N CYS A 107 10.33 7.40 -3.86
CA CYS A 107 11.45 8.01 -4.59
C CYS A 107 11.63 9.48 -4.24
N ALA A 108 10.56 10.26 -4.15
CA ALA A 108 10.63 11.73 -4.12
C ALA A 108 10.25 12.40 -2.78
N SER A 109 9.70 11.66 -1.82
CA SER A 109 9.20 12.28 -0.57
C SER A 109 10.31 12.67 0.43
N LYS A 110 11.25 11.75 0.70
CA LYS A 110 12.24 11.90 1.77
C LYS A 110 13.48 11.05 1.59
N SER A 111 14.51 11.42 2.36
CA SER A 111 15.72 10.64 2.53
C SER A 111 15.45 9.38 3.33
N LEU A 112 15.86 8.22 2.84
CA LEU A 112 15.75 6.98 3.59
C LEU A 112 16.78 6.90 4.73
N ILE A 113 17.89 7.61 4.61
CA ILE A 113 18.98 7.58 5.57
C ILE A 113 18.69 8.49 6.77
N SER A 114 18.31 9.75 6.49
CA SER A 114 18.04 10.76 7.52
C SER A 114 16.56 10.89 7.89
N GLY A 115 15.64 10.37 7.06
CA GLY A 115 14.20 10.54 7.26
C GLY A 115 13.66 11.93 6.87
N GLU A 116 14.53 12.89 6.54
CA GLU A 116 14.14 14.27 6.25
C GLU A 116 13.40 14.40 4.91
N PRO A 117 12.31 15.20 4.86
CA PRO A 117 11.58 15.45 3.63
C PRO A 117 12.44 16.23 2.62
N TYR A 118 12.24 15.92 1.35
CA TYR A 118 12.81 16.75 0.28
C TYR A 118 11.92 17.98 0.09
N LEU A 119 12.55 19.13 -0.12
CA LEU A 119 11.86 20.39 -0.35
C LEU A 119 12.16 20.92 -1.75
N VAL A 120 11.25 21.72 -2.28
CA VAL A 120 11.43 22.49 -3.50
C VAL A 120 11.07 23.95 -3.23
N VAL A 121 11.91 24.86 -3.69
CA VAL A 121 11.70 26.30 -3.57
C VAL A 121 10.92 26.76 -4.81
N THR A 122 9.63 27.06 -4.63
CA THR A 122 8.75 27.58 -5.67
C THR A 122 8.60 29.11 -5.55
N PRO A 123 8.09 29.81 -6.58
CA PRO A 123 7.78 31.24 -6.46
C PRO A 123 6.80 31.58 -5.33
N GLN A 124 5.94 30.62 -4.94
CA GLN A 124 4.95 30.77 -3.87
C GLN A 124 5.50 30.41 -2.48
N GLY A 125 6.74 29.94 -2.41
CA GLY A 125 7.42 29.53 -1.18
C GLY A 125 7.99 28.11 -1.25
N THR A 126 8.60 27.69 -0.14
CA THR A 126 9.20 26.36 -0.02
C THR A 126 8.15 25.35 0.39
N VAL A 127 7.99 24.28 -0.39
CA VAL A 127 7.04 23.19 -0.14
C VAL A 127 7.75 21.84 -0.20
N THR A 128 7.09 20.77 0.25
CA THR A 128 7.65 19.42 0.09
C THR A 128 7.58 18.98 -1.37
N VAL A 129 8.59 18.24 -1.83
CA VAL A 129 8.58 17.65 -3.17
C VAL A 129 7.40 16.68 -3.34
N GLU A 130 7.02 15.96 -2.27
CA GLU A 130 5.84 15.09 -2.29
C GLU A 130 4.55 15.87 -2.60
N SER A 131 4.26 16.94 -1.85
CA SER A 131 3.05 17.73 -2.08
C SER A 131 3.05 18.37 -3.47
N TRP A 132 4.21 18.84 -3.92
CA TRP A 132 4.37 19.46 -5.24
C TRP A 132 4.13 18.46 -6.38
N LEU A 133 4.74 17.28 -6.35
CA LEU A 133 4.53 16.25 -7.37
C LEU A 133 3.12 15.65 -7.34
N ARG A 134 2.46 15.59 -6.18
CA ARG A 134 1.05 15.16 -6.10
C ARG A 134 0.13 16.15 -6.83
N HIS A 135 0.42 17.44 -6.73
CA HIS A 135 -0.32 18.46 -7.46
C HIS A 135 -0.14 18.30 -8.97
N ILE A 136 1.11 18.17 -9.44
CA ILE A 136 1.42 17.93 -10.86
C ILE A 136 0.78 16.64 -11.38
N LEU A 137 0.79 15.56 -10.58
CA LEU A 137 0.13 14.30 -10.94
C LEU A 137 -1.39 14.45 -11.10
N MET A 138 -2.02 15.28 -10.25
CA MET A 138 -3.44 15.59 -10.37
C MET A 138 -3.73 16.37 -11.66
N GLU A 139 -2.90 17.35 -11.99
CA GLU A 139 -3.02 18.12 -13.24
C GLU A 139 -2.82 17.23 -14.47
N TYR A 140 -1.83 16.33 -14.45
CA TYR A 140 -1.59 15.36 -15.52
C TYR A 140 -2.82 14.50 -15.82
N ARG A 141 -3.54 14.07 -14.79
CA ARG A 141 -4.74 13.23 -14.91
C ARG A 141 -5.99 13.98 -15.37
N ALA A 142 -5.99 15.31 -15.30
CA ALA A 142 -7.11 16.15 -15.73
C ALA A 142 -7.05 16.53 -17.21
N ARG A 143 -5.96 16.19 -17.90
CA ARG A 143 -5.76 16.40 -19.34
C ARG A 143 -6.42 15.27 -20.14
#